data_AF-G0HMD4-F1
#
_entry.id   AF-G0HMD4-F1
#
_cell.length_a   1.000
_cell.length_b   1.000
_cell.length_c   1.000
_cell.angle_alpha   90.00
_cell.angle_beta   90.00
_cell.angle_gamma   90.00
#
_symmetry.space_group_name_H-M   'P 1'
#
loop_
_entity.id
_entity.type
_entity.pdbx_description
1 polymer ?
#
loop_
_entity_poly.entity_id
_entity_poly.type
_entity_poly.pdbx_seq_one_letter_code
_entity_poly.pdbx_strand_id
1 'polypeptide(L)' 'MRDYRLYVEDILEAISRIEEYTEELSLEEFRAKGMVIDAVVRNLEIIGEACRATQKKSGRGIQR' A
#
# COMPACT_ATOMS: atom_id res chain seq x y z
N MET A 1 20.72 0.50 3.15
CA MET A 1 19.51 0.55 4.00
C MET A 1 18.55 1.52 3.35
N ARG A 2 17.40 1.06 2.83
CA ARG A 2 16.43 1.95 2.15
C ARG A 2 15.98 3.04 3.13
N ASP A 3 15.94 4.29 2.68
CA ASP A 3 15.50 5.44 3.49
C ASP A 3 14.04 5.24 3.90
N TYR A 4 13.66 5.63 5.12
CA TYR A 4 12.27 5.54 5.58
C TYR A 4 11.34 6.38 4.69
N ARG A 5 11.86 7.47 4.10
CA ARG A 5 11.15 8.32 3.15
C ARG A 5 10.66 7.55 1.93
N LEU A 6 11.48 6.64 1.40
CA LEU A 6 11.11 5.82 0.24
C LEU A 6 9.95 4.87 0.54
N TYR A 7 9.81 4.36 1.78
CA TYR A 7 8.65 3.55 2.15
C TYR A 7 7.38 4.39 2.28
N VAL A 8 7.48 5.62 2.77
CA VAL A 8 6.35 6.55 2.84
C VAL A 8 5.93 6.96 1.43
N GLU A 9 6.88 7.21 0.53
CA GLU A 9 6.61 7.49 -0.89
C GLU A 9 5.90 6.31 -1.58
N ASP A 10 6.36 5.07 -1.38
CA ASP A 10 5.68 3.89 -1.93
C ASP A 10 4.23 3.77 -1.43
N ILE A 11 3.98 4.09 -0.14
CA ILE A 11 2.64 4.06 0.44
C ILE A 11 1.75 5.14 -0.19
N LEU A 12 2.26 6.36 -0.33
CA LEU A 12 1.51 7.47 -0.94
C LEU A 12 1.17 7.18 -2.40
N GLU A 13 2.12 6.64 -3.17
CA GLU A 13 1.89 6.24 -4.55
C GLU A 13 0.84 5.13 -4.66
N ALA A 14 0.90 4.13 -3.77
CA ALA A 14 -0.08 3.04 -3.73
C ALA A 14 -1.49 3.54 -3.38
N ILE A 15 -1.60 4.50 -2.46
CA ILE A 15 -2.89 5.14 -2.10
C ILE A 15 -3.45 5.91 -3.31
N SER A 16 -2.65 6.77 -3.95
CA SER A 16 -3.06 7.56 -5.12
C SER A 16 -3.61 6.65 -6.23
N ARG A 17 -2.94 5.53 -6.50
CA ARG A 17 -3.40 4.55 -7.50
C ARG A 17 -4.74 3.92 -7.13
N ILE A 18 -4.93 3.55 -5.86
CA ILE A 18 -6.21 2.98 -5.40
C ILE A 18 -7.33 4.00 -5.58
N GLU A 19 -7.10 5.26 -5.23
CA GLU A 19 -8.07 6.35 -5.43
C GLU A 19 -8.39 6.52 -6.92
N GLU A 20 -7.39 6.65 -7.80
CA GLU A 20 -7.57 6.76 -9.26
C GLU A 20 -8.35 5.58 -9.86
N TYR A 21 -8.11 4.35 -9.40
CA TYR A 21 -8.81 3.18 -9.94
C TYR A 21 -10.26 3.07 -9.49
N THR A 22 -10.62 3.73 -8.39
CA THR A 22 -11.92 3.56 -7.74
C THR A 22 -12.80 4.80 -7.77
N GLU A 23 -12.26 5.98 -8.07
CA GLU A 23 -12.98 7.27 -7.99
C GLU A 23 -14.21 7.35 -8.91
N GLU A 24 -14.15 6.75 -10.11
CA GLU A 24 -15.23 6.77 -11.09
C GLU A 24 -16.13 5.51 -11.03
N LEU A 25 -15.94 4.64 -10.02
CA LEU A 25 -16.67 3.37 -9.93
C LEU A 25 -17.68 3.41 -8.80
N SER A 26 -18.94 3.07 -9.10
CA SER A 26 -19.86 2.57 -8.08
C SER A 26 -19.37 1.23 -7.51
N LEU A 27 -19.90 0.85 -6.35
CA LEU A 27 -19.57 -0.43 -5.72
C LEU A 27 -19.94 -1.62 -6.63
N GLU A 28 -21.07 -1.56 -7.33
CA GLU A 28 -21.51 -2.57 -8.28
C GLU A 28 -20.55 -2.70 -9.46
N GLU A 29 -20.12 -1.57 -10.04
CA GLU A 29 -19.15 -1.56 -11.14
C GLU A 29 -17.78 -2.07 -10.69
N PHE A 30 -17.31 -1.67 -9.51
CA PHE A 30 -16.08 -2.16 -8.93
C PHE A 30 -16.10 -3.69 -8.75
N ARG A 31 -17.19 -4.23 -8.21
CA ARG A 31 -17.37 -5.69 -8.01
C ARG A 31 -17.34 -6.48 -9.31
N ALA A 32 -17.76 -5.87 -10.42
CA ALA A 32 -17.74 -6.51 -11.74
C ALA A 32 -16.36 -6.40 -12.45
N LYS A 33 -15.45 -5.54 -11.97
CA LYS A 33 -14.16 -5.27 -12.60
C LYS A 33 -13.01 -6.03 -11.91
N GLY A 34 -12.88 -7.32 -12.22
CA GLY A 34 -11.84 -8.19 -11.64
C GLY A 34 -10.41 -7.62 -11.73
N MET A 35 -10.02 -7.06 -12.89
CA MET A 35 -8.69 -6.45 -13.03
C MET A 35 -8.46 -5.24 -12.12
N VAL A 36 -9.51 -4.46 -11.84
CA VAL A 36 -9.41 -3.30 -10.93
C VAL A 36 -9.26 -3.80 -9.49
N ILE A 37 -10.00 -4.84 -9.12
CA ILE A 37 -9.85 -5.49 -7.81
C ILE A 37 -8.43 -6.00 -7.62
N ASP A 38 -7.88 -6.72 -8.62
CA ASP A 38 -6.51 -7.24 -8.56
C ASP A 38 -5.48 -6.10 -8.40
N ALA A 39 -5.67 -4.99 -9.12
CA ALA A 39 -4.82 -3.81 -9.01
C ALA A 39 -4.91 -3.15 -7.62
N VAL A 40 -6.10 -3.06 -7.03
CA VAL A 40 -6.29 -2.55 -5.66
C VAL A 40 -5.61 -3.46 -4.64
N VAL A 41 -5.82 -4.78 -4.74
CA VAL A 41 -5.18 -5.78 -3.86
C VAL A 41 -3.65 -5.65 -3.93
N ARG A 42 -3.09 -5.53 -5.13
CA ARG A 42 -1.64 -5.37 -5.30
C ARG A 42 -1.09 -4.12 -4.63
N ASN A 43 -1.80 -2.99 -4.72
CA ASN A 43 -1.37 -1.75 -4.04
C ASN A 43 -1.49 -1.86 -2.51
N LEU A 44 -2.50 -2.57 -2.00
CA LEU A 44 -2.60 -2.87 -0.57
C LEU A 44 -1.45 -3.76 -0.06
N GLU A 45 -0.98 -4.73 -0.86
CA GLU A 45 0.21 -5.52 -0.53
C GLU A 45 1.47 -4.64 -0.41
N ILE A 46 1.68 -3.71 -1.35
CA ILE A 46 2.81 -2.76 -1.32
C ILE A 46 2.79 -1.93 -0.04
N ILE A 47 1.62 -1.42 0.35
CA ILE A 47 1.44 -0.69 1.61
C ILE A 47 1.81 -1.58 2.81
N GLY A 48 1.35 -2.84 2.82
CA GLY A 48 1.64 -3.80 3.87
C GLY A 48 3.14 -4.12 4.01
N GLU A 49 3.83 -4.29 2.88
CA GLU A 49 5.28 -4.51 2.83
C GLU A 49 6.05 -3.30 3.36
N ALA A 50 5.70 -2.09 2.90
CA ALA A 50 6.29 -0.84 3.37
C ALA A 50 6.10 -0.65 4.89
N CYS A 51 4.91 -0.92 5.42
CA CYS A 51 4.61 -0.88 6.86
C CYS A 51 5.45 -1.87 7.68
N ARG A 52 5.67 -3.10 7.19
CA ARG A 52 6.53 -4.07 7.89
C ARG A 52 8.00 -3.64 7.90
N ALA A 53 8.45 -2.99 6.83
CA ALA A 53 9.82 -2.53 6.70
C ALA A 53 10.16 -1.36 7.65
N THR A 54 9.19 -0.50 7.97
CA THR A 54 9.36 0.58 8.95
C THR A 54 9.40 0.05 10.39
N GLN A 55 8.60 -0.96 10.75
CA GLN A 55 8.57 -1.56 12.09
C GLN A 55 9.89 -2.24 12.50
N LYS A 56 10.56 -2.94 11.58
CA LYS A 56 11.84 -3.63 11.85
C LYS A 56 12.97 -2.70 12.31
N LYS A 57 12.85 -1.39 12.09
CA LYS A 57 13.86 -0.40 12.45
C LYS A 57 13.61 0.30 13.79
N SER A 58 12.38 0.27 14.30
CA SER A 58 12.06 0.85 15.62
C SER A 58 12.29 -0.13 16.78
N GLY A 59 12.50 -1.43 16.50
CA GLY A 59 12.68 -2.49 17.49
C GLY A 59 14.11 -2.82 17.92
N ARG A 60 15.15 -2.07 17.49
CA ARG A 60 16.53 -2.27 17.97
C ARG A 60 16.83 -1.50 19.26
N GLY A 61 15.91 -1.57 20.22
CA GLY A 61 16.00 -0.88 21.51
C GLY A 61 15.80 -1.75 22.75
N ILE A 62 15.52 -3.06 22.62
CA ILE A 62 15.40 -3.95 23.77
C ILE A 62 16.03 -5.31 23.42
N GLN A 63 17.36 -5.35 23.37
CA GLN A 63 18.09 -6.52 23.86
C GLN A 63 18.42 -6.19 25.32
N ARG A 64 17.68 -6.82 26.23
CA ARG A 64 18.13 -7.13 27.59
C ARG A 64 18.06 -8.64 27.73
#